data_AF-A0A7X3PXL8-F1
#
_entry.id   AF-A0A7X3PXL8-F1
#
_cell.length_a   1.000
_cell.length_b   1.000
_cell.length_c   1.000
_cell.angle_alpha   90.00
_cell.angle_beta   90.00
_cell.angle_gamma   90.00
#
_symmetry.space_group_name_H-M   'P 1'
#
loop_
_entity.id
_entity.type
_entity.pdbx_description
1 polymer ?
#
loop_
_entity_poly.entity_id
_entity_poly.type
_entity_poly.pdbx_seq_one_letter_code
_entity_poly.pdbx_strand_id
1 'polypeptide(L)'
;MQQIPIPDITSAQKGLIGKIVDYLIYLQKQPTTNSKDLAYARDYVMLKYFERIIDGLAYESYLPEELHQSGKYFFKPLMDEQFPQTEEIQGDKISAFRDIFEHLYEKTYPVRKNLFFLDSLKPIRIIEGKV
;
A
#
# COMPACT_ATOMS: atom_id res chain seq x y z
N MET A 1 -25.98 -12.81 0.95
CA MET A 1 -24.59 -12.33 1.06
C MET A 1 -24.14 -12.62 2.48
N GLN A 2 -23.06 -13.40 2.66
CA GLN A 2 -22.46 -13.56 4.00
C GLN A 2 -21.86 -12.21 4.43
N GLN A 3 -22.07 -11.83 5.70
CA GLN A 3 -21.40 -10.65 6.26
C GLN A 3 -19.91 -10.97 6.39
N ILE A 4 -19.09 -10.22 5.66
CA ILE A 4 -17.64 -10.24 5.84
C ILE A 4 -17.34 -9.48 7.13
N PRO A 5 -16.55 -10.03 8.07
CA PRO A 5 -16.19 -9.31 9.29
C PRO A 5 -15.44 -8.02 8.93
N ILE A 6 -15.74 -6.93 9.62
CA ILE A 6 -15.03 -5.65 9.51
C ILE A 6 -14.07 -5.59 10.69
N PRO A 7 -12.75 -5.39 10.47
CA PRO A 7 -11.78 -5.35 11.55
C PRO A 7 -11.96 -4.07 12.34
N ASP A 8 -11.76 -4.15 13.66
CA ASP A 8 -11.78 -2.97 14.51
C ASP A 8 -10.44 -2.23 14.41
N ILE A 9 -10.42 -1.18 13.59
CA ILE A 9 -9.26 -0.31 13.38
C ILE A 9 -9.60 1.13 13.78
N THR A 10 -8.58 1.86 14.25
CA THR A 10 -8.70 3.23 14.73
C THR A 10 -9.09 4.21 13.62
N SER A 11 -9.64 5.38 13.98
CA SER A 11 -9.95 6.44 13.02
C SER A 11 -8.72 6.91 12.23
N ALA A 12 -7.54 6.93 12.86
CA ALA A 12 -6.30 7.30 12.20
C ALA A 12 -5.88 6.26 11.14
N GLN A 13 -6.02 4.97 11.44
CA GLN A 13 -5.77 3.88 10.49
C GLN A 13 -6.76 3.91 9.32
N LYS A 14 -8.05 4.18 9.58
CA LYS A 14 -9.06 4.41 8.53
C LYS A 14 -8.68 5.59 7.63
N GLY A 15 -8.23 6.69 8.24
CA GLY A 15 -7.75 7.87 7.51
C GLY A 15 -6.54 7.58 6.63
N LEU A 16 -5.57 6.80 7.11
CA LEU A 16 -4.43 6.36 6.30
C LEU A 16 -4.88 5.51 5.11
N ILE A 17 -5.74 4.50 5.34
CA ILE A 17 -6.27 3.66 4.25
C ILE A 17 -6.99 4.53 3.22
N GLY A 18 -7.86 5.45 3.67
CA GLY A 18 -8.56 6.39 2.79
C GLY A 18 -7.60 7.19 1.92
N LYS A 19 -6.55 7.78 2.53
CA LYS A 19 -5.51 8.53 1.80
C LYS A 19 -4.84 7.70 0.71
N ILE A 20 -4.41 6.47 1.01
CA ILE A 20 -3.76 5.60 0.02
C ILE A 20 -4.75 5.15 -1.06
N VAL A 21 -6.02 4.93 -0.72
CA VAL A 21 -7.09 4.65 -1.70
C VAL A 21 -7.30 5.85 -2.62
N ASP A 22 -7.28 7.08 -2.11
CA ASP A 22 -7.40 8.28 -2.94
C ASP A 22 -6.23 8.41 -3.92
N TYR A 23 -5.01 8.04 -3.49
CA TYR A 23 -3.85 7.95 -4.38
C TYR A 23 -4.10 6.95 -5.51
N LEU A 24 -4.59 5.75 -5.19
CA LEU A 24 -4.90 4.73 -6.19
C LEU A 24 -5.96 5.21 -7.18
N ILE A 25 -7.06 5.81 -6.70
CA ILE A 25 -8.13 6.34 -7.55
C ILE A 25 -7.60 7.42 -8.49
N TYR A 26 -6.71 8.29 -8.01
CA TYR A 26 -6.07 9.30 -8.86
C TYR A 26 -5.14 8.66 -9.89
N LEU A 27 -4.24 7.77 -9.45
CA LEU A 27 -3.23 7.12 -10.29
C LEU A 27 -3.86 6.25 -11.38
N GLN A 28 -4.95 5.55 -11.09
CA GLN A 28 -5.69 4.73 -12.07
C GLN A 28 -6.32 5.56 -13.20
N LYS A 29 -6.50 6.87 -13.02
CA LYS A 29 -7.03 7.76 -14.07
C LYS A 29 -5.93 8.31 -14.98
N GLN A 30 -4.65 8.11 -14.62
CA GLN A 30 -3.54 8.66 -15.39
C GLN A 30 -3.26 7.79 -16.62
N PRO A 31 -2.91 8.42 -17.77
CA PRO A 31 -2.61 7.68 -18.99
C PRO A 31 -1.35 6.83 -18.85
N THR A 32 -0.38 7.27 -18.04
CA THR A 32 0.93 6.62 -17.92
C THR A 32 0.85 5.30 -17.14
N THR A 33 0.05 5.23 -16.08
CA THR A 33 -0.13 4.02 -15.25
C THR A 33 -0.92 2.91 -15.95
N ASN A 34 -1.73 3.24 -16.97
CA ASN A 34 -2.49 2.29 -17.78
C ASN A 34 -1.86 2.04 -19.17
N SER A 35 -0.71 2.65 -19.45
CA SER A 35 -0.05 2.50 -20.74
C SER A 35 0.65 1.14 -20.85
N LYS A 36 0.68 0.60 -22.08
CA LYS A 36 1.52 -0.56 -22.43
C LYS A 36 2.91 -0.16 -22.92
N ASP A 37 3.17 1.13 -23.04
CA ASP A 37 4.47 1.66 -23.43
C ASP A 37 5.49 1.47 -22.30
N LEU A 38 6.64 0.90 -22.65
CA LEU A 38 7.74 0.65 -21.72
C LEU A 38 8.29 1.94 -21.10
N ALA A 39 8.12 3.09 -21.76
CA ALA A 39 8.46 4.40 -21.21
C ALA A 39 7.73 4.70 -19.88
N TYR A 40 6.57 4.10 -19.65
CA TYR A 40 5.77 4.28 -18.43
C TYR A 40 5.70 3.02 -17.54
N ALA A 41 6.57 2.03 -17.79
CA ALA A 41 6.61 0.81 -16.98
C ALA A 41 6.81 1.12 -15.47
N ARG A 42 7.55 2.18 -15.14
CA ARG A 42 7.75 2.61 -13.74
C ARG A 42 6.45 3.07 -13.08
N ASP A 43 5.60 3.79 -13.81
CA ASP A 43 4.31 4.27 -13.30
C ASP A 43 3.33 3.11 -13.08
N TYR A 44 3.36 2.09 -13.95
CA TYR A 44 2.63 0.86 -13.74
C TYR A 44 3.07 0.13 -12.46
N VAL A 45 4.39 0.00 -12.24
CA VAL A 45 4.95 -0.61 -11.03
C VAL A 45 4.57 0.18 -9.78
N MET A 46 4.60 1.51 -9.85
CA MET A 46 4.15 2.40 -8.78
C MET A 46 2.70 2.12 -8.40
N LEU A 47 1.78 2.10 -9.38
CA LEU A 47 0.37 1.79 -9.15
C LEU A 47 0.21 0.43 -8.46
N LYS A 48 0.87 -0.61 -8.98
CA LYS A 48 0.85 -1.95 -8.39
C LYS A 48 1.44 -2.00 -6.99
N TYR A 49 2.42 -1.15 -6.69
CA TYR A 49 2.99 -1.11 -5.35
C TYR A 49 2.05 -0.48 -4.33
N PHE A 50 1.34 0.60 -4.67
CA PHE A 50 0.30 1.16 -3.80
C PHE A 50 -0.85 0.17 -3.57
N GLU A 51 -1.23 -0.63 -4.57
CA GLU A 51 -2.21 -1.72 -4.39
C GLU A 51 -1.70 -2.73 -3.35
N ARG A 52 -0.42 -3.13 -3.45
CA ARG A 52 0.19 -4.04 -2.46
C ARG A 52 0.29 -3.44 -1.05
N ILE A 53 0.45 -2.12 -0.93
CA ILE A 53 0.40 -1.46 0.39
C ILE A 53 -0.98 -1.63 1.01
N ILE A 54 -2.05 -1.48 0.23
CA ILE A 54 -3.42 -1.74 0.71
C ILE A 54 -3.58 -3.19 1.16
N ASP A 55 -3.05 -4.16 0.41
CA ASP A 55 -3.08 -5.58 0.84
C ASP A 55 -2.38 -5.76 2.20
N GLY A 56 -1.19 -5.17 2.39
CA GLY A 56 -0.48 -5.20 3.66
C GLY A 56 -1.26 -4.60 4.82
N LEU A 57 -1.90 -3.44 4.61
CA LEU A 57 -2.76 -2.79 5.60
C LEU A 57 -4.00 -3.63 5.92
N ALA A 58 -4.59 -4.27 4.92
CA ALA A 58 -5.72 -5.19 5.11
C ALA A 58 -5.28 -6.41 5.94
N TYR A 59 -4.15 -7.02 5.61
CA TYR A 59 -3.61 -8.15 6.37
C TYR A 59 -3.32 -7.77 7.83
N GLU A 60 -2.71 -6.62 8.09
CA GLU A 60 -2.49 -6.17 9.48
C GLU A 60 -3.79 -5.87 10.22
N SER A 61 -4.83 -5.41 9.51
CA SER A 61 -6.14 -5.15 10.12
C SER A 61 -6.84 -6.45 10.56
N TYR A 62 -6.68 -7.53 9.79
CA TYR A 62 -7.37 -8.81 10.04
C TYR A 62 -6.53 -9.83 10.82
N LEU A 63 -5.21 -9.77 10.72
CA LEU A 63 -4.25 -10.70 11.32
C LEU A 63 -3.15 -9.95 12.10
N PRO A 64 -3.49 -9.00 12.99
CA PRO A 64 -2.50 -8.16 13.66
C PRO A 64 -1.53 -9.01 14.49
N GLU A 65 -2.01 -10.06 15.16
CA GLU A 65 -1.18 -10.90 16.02
C GLU A 65 -0.10 -11.64 15.20
N GLU A 66 -0.46 -12.30 14.11
CA GLU A 66 0.47 -13.05 13.28
C GLU A 66 1.49 -12.15 12.59
N LEU A 67 1.08 -10.96 12.16
CA LEU A 67 1.99 -9.99 11.55
C LEU A 67 2.95 -9.43 12.59
N HIS A 68 2.45 -8.94 13.73
CA HIS A 68 3.24 -8.27 14.75
C HIS A 68 4.21 -9.23 15.45
N GLN A 69 3.80 -10.47 15.74
CA GLN A 69 4.70 -11.51 16.27
C GLN A 69 5.87 -11.81 15.33
N SER A 70 5.70 -11.60 14.02
CA SER A 70 6.76 -11.76 13.02
C SER A 70 7.52 -10.47 12.70
N GLY A 71 7.29 -9.40 13.47
CA GLY A 71 7.93 -8.10 13.31
C GLY A 71 7.48 -7.32 12.07
N LYS A 72 6.31 -7.65 11.49
CA LYS A 72 5.76 -6.96 10.31
C LYS A 72 4.71 -5.95 10.77
N TYR A 73 4.98 -4.68 10.49
CA TYR A 73 4.11 -3.54 10.78
C TYR A 73 3.98 -2.70 9.52
N PHE A 74 2.75 -2.34 9.13
CA PHE A 74 2.47 -1.49 7.97
C PHE A 74 1.90 -0.14 8.40
N PHE A 75 0.92 -0.14 9.31
CA PHE A 75 0.32 1.10 9.83
C PHE A 75 1.36 2.01 10.47
N LYS A 76 2.16 1.50 11.40
CA LYS A 76 3.14 2.30 12.14
C LYS A 76 4.09 3.08 11.21
N PRO A 77 4.89 2.45 10.34
CA PRO A 77 5.82 3.19 9.49
C PRO A 77 5.12 4.15 8.52
N LEU A 78 3.93 3.82 8.01
CA LEU A 78 3.19 4.71 7.10
C LEU A 78 2.53 5.89 7.81
N MET A 79 2.14 5.74 9.08
CA MET A 79 1.61 6.82 9.90
C MET A 79 2.69 7.76 10.42
N ASP A 80 3.91 7.25 10.58
CA ASP A 80 5.09 8.06 10.94
C ASP A 80 5.50 8.99 9.77
N GLU A 81 4.95 8.77 8.56
CA GLU A 81 5.17 9.59 7.37
C GLU A 81 4.13 10.72 7.25
N GLN A 82 4.57 11.88 6.77
CA GLN A 82 3.71 13.04 6.53
C GLN A 82 3.30 13.14 5.06
N PHE A 83 2.62 12.12 4.54
CA PHE A 83 2.17 12.15 3.14
C PHE A 83 1.03 13.17 2.93
N PRO A 84 1.07 13.98 1.85
CA PRO A 84 0.05 14.99 1.55
C PRO A 84 -1.27 14.36 1.08
N GLN A 85 -2.41 15.02 1.26
CA GLN A 85 -3.64 14.58 0.56
C GLN A 85 -3.48 14.78 -0.96
N THR A 86 -4.19 13.97 -1.76
CA THR A 86 -4.15 14.08 -3.23
C THR A 86 -4.49 15.50 -3.70
N GLU A 87 -5.41 16.17 -3.02
CA GLU A 87 -5.91 17.52 -3.32
C GLU A 87 -4.89 18.59 -2.96
N GLU A 88 -4.03 18.34 -1.97
CA GLU A 88 -3.02 19.29 -1.48
C GLU A 88 -1.81 19.38 -2.42
N ILE A 89 -1.54 18.33 -3.20
CA ILE A 89 -0.42 18.30 -4.15
C ILE A 89 -0.67 19.34 -5.27
N GLN A 90 0.17 20.37 -5.32
CA GLN A 90 0.11 21.42 -6.33
C GLN A 90 1.00 21.08 -7.53
N GLY A 91 0.62 21.54 -8.73
CA GLY A 91 1.42 21.36 -9.95
C GLY A 91 1.33 19.94 -10.52
N ASP A 92 2.49 19.38 -10.90
CA ASP A 92 2.57 18.03 -11.47
C ASP A 92 2.46 16.96 -10.38
N LYS A 93 1.22 16.52 -10.14
CA LYS A 93 0.90 15.48 -9.15
C LYS A 93 1.57 14.14 -9.47
N ILE A 94 1.76 13.80 -10.75
CA ILE A 94 2.36 12.52 -11.12
C ILE A 94 3.82 12.48 -10.69
N SER A 95 4.55 13.58 -10.86
CA SER A 95 5.94 13.67 -10.37
C SER A 95 6.01 13.53 -8.86
N ALA A 96 5.10 14.18 -8.11
CA ALA A 96 5.04 14.02 -6.65
C ALA A 96 4.74 12.56 -6.21
N PHE A 97 3.84 11.86 -6.91
CA PHE A 97 3.57 10.45 -6.63
C PHE A 97 4.78 9.54 -6.92
N ARG A 98 5.54 9.84 -7.98
CA ARG A 98 6.79 9.12 -8.28
C ARG A 98 7.79 9.30 -7.14
N ASP A 99 7.95 10.52 -6.61
CA ASP A 99 8.86 10.78 -5.48
C ASP A 99 8.44 10.01 -4.21
N ILE A 100 7.15 10.03 -3.88
CA ILE A 100 6.59 9.24 -2.76
C ILE A 100 6.86 7.75 -2.99
N PHE A 101 6.64 7.26 -4.21
CA PHE A 101 6.87 5.87 -4.55
C PHE A 101 8.34 5.48 -4.43
N GLU A 102 9.28 6.27 -4.94
CA GLU A 102 10.71 5.96 -4.82
C GLU A 102 11.12 5.85 -3.35
N HIS A 103 10.70 6.79 -2.50
CA HIS A 103 10.92 6.73 -1.04
C HIS A 103 10.34 5.44 -0.42
N LEU A 104 9.09 5.13 -0.73
CA LEU A 104 8.41 3.95 -0.18
C LEU A 104 8.93 2.62 -0.74
N TYR A 105 9.52 2.63 -1.94
CA TYR A 105 10.03 1.46 -2.64
C TYR A 105 11.50 1.17 -2.34
N GLU A 106 12.17 2.05 -1.59
CA GLU A 106 13.51 1.84 -1.11
C GLU A 106 13.63 0.51 -0.35
N LYS A 107 14.69 -0.24 -0.61
CA LYS A 107 14.87 -1.61 -0.08
C LYS A 107 14.93 -1.64 1.45
N THR A 108 15.41 -0.56 2.06
CA THR A 108 15.53 -0.40 3.50
C THR A 108 14.23 0.06 4.15
N TYR A 109 13.24 0.52 3.37
CA TYR A 109 11.99 0.99 3.91
C TYR A 109 11.20 -0.16 4.57
N PRO A 110 10.72 -0.02 5.82
CA PRO A 110 10.10 -1.13 6.55
C PRO A 110 8.93 -1.78 5.82
N VAL A 111 8.05 -0.98 5.21
CA VAL A 111 6.90 -1.51 4.44
C VAL A 111 7.38 -2.33 3.24
N ARG A 112 8.39 -1.85 2.51
CA ARG A 112 8.91 -2.56 1.34
C ARG A 112 9.46 -3.92 1.71
N LYS A 113 10.22 -3.98 2.81
CA LYS A 113 10.75 -5.22 3.39
C LYS A 113 9.62 -6.14 3.84
N ASN A 114 8.64 -5.61 4.57
CA ASN A 114 7.52 -6.40 5.10
C ASN A 114 6.68 -6.99 3.96
N LEU A 115 6.36 -6.23 2.92
CA LEU A 115 5.66 -6.70 1.71
C LEU A 115 6.46 -7.78 0.96
N PHE A 116 7.79 -7.70 0.95
CA PHE A 116 8.62 -8.71 0.31
C PHE A 116 8.57 -10.06 1.03
N PHE A 117 8.53 -10.05 2.36
CA PHE A 117 8.51 -11.26 3.19
C PHE A 117 7.12 -11.65 3.70
N LEU A 118 6.05 -11.13 3.11
CA LEU A 118 4.68 -11.44 3.54
C LEU A 118 4.36 -12.95 3.44
N ASP A 119 4.84 -13.59 2.36
CA ASP A 119 4.68 -15.02 2.12
C ASP A 119 5.52 -15.92 3.05
N SER A 120 6.33 -15.34 3.93
CA SER A 120 6.94 -16.07 5.04
C SER A 120 5.89 -16.53 6.05
N LEU A 121 4.71 -15.89 6.09
CA LEU A 121 3.62 -16.20 7.00
C LEU A 121 2.65 -17.20 6.37
N LYS A 122 2.43 -18.33 7.04
CA LYS A 122 1.51 -19.38 6.58
C LYS A 122 0.09 -18.87 6.33
N PRO A 123 -0.55 -18.07 7.21
CA PRO A 123 -1.89 -17.54 6.96
C PRO A 123 -1.96 -16.71 5.66
N ILE A 124 -0.94 -15.92 5.39
CA ILE A 124 -0.86 -15.10 4.16
C ILE A 124 -0.75 -15.98 2.92
N ARG A 125 0.12 -17.01 2.94
CA ARG A 125 0.20 -17.96 1.82
C ARG A 125 -1.12 -18.65 1.52
N ILE A 126 -1.90 -19.00 2.56
CA ILE A 126 -3.22 -19.61 2.41
C ILE A 126 -4.18 -18.61 1.72
N ILE A 127 -4.21 -17.36 2.19
CA ILE A 127 -5.07 -16.31 1.61
C ILE A 127 -4.69 -16.02 0.15
N GLU A 128 -3.39 -15.98 -0.16
CA GLU A 128 -2.87 -15.73 -1.51
C GLU A 128 -2.89 -16.97 -2.43
N GLY A 129 -3.33 -18.14 -1.94
CA GLY A 129 -3.39 -19.37 -2.73
C GLY A 129 -2.02 -19.94 -3.13
N LYS A 130 -0.96 -19.66 -2.37
CA LYS A 130 0.43 -20.11 -2.60
C LYS A 130 0.80 -21.36 -1.79
N VAL A 131 -0.18 -22.24 -1.58
CA VAL A 131 -0.04 -23.46 -0.75
C VAL A 131 0.21 -24.67 -1.63
#